data_AF-A0A6P8H612-F1
#
_entry.id   AF-A0A6P8H612-F1
#
_cell.length_a   1.000
_cell.length_b   1.000
_cell.length_c   1.000
_cell.angle_alpha   90.00
_cell.angle_beta   90.00
_cell.angle_gamma   90.00
#
_symmetry.space_group_name_H-M   'P 1'
#
loop_
_entity.id
_entity.type
_entity.pdbx_description
1 polymer ?
#
loop_
_entity_poly.entity_id
_entity_poly.type
_entity_poly.pdbx_seq_one_letter_code
_entity_poly.pdbx_strand_id
1 'polypeptide(L)'
;MASARLFVLLIIGTVLLCQVSGFLEEMLAEHELPAEYKRGCHNAYSSSICGKVITAEHCMRKASSRMGSFARSKCKALCGIC
;
A
#
# COMPACT_ATOMS: atom_id res chain seq x y z
N MET A 1 21.05 -41.73 13.62
CA MET A 1 20.90 -41.26 12.23
C MET A 1 19.48 -40.78 11.87
N ALA A 2 18.69 -40.28 12.83
CA ALA A 2 17.34 -39.75 12.57
C ALA A 2 17.33 -38.22 12.39
N SER A 3 18.16 -37.52 13.17
CA SER A 3 18.22 -36.05 13.16
C SER A 3 18.73 -35.47 11.84
N ALA A 4 19.73 -36.09 11.19
CA ALA A 4 20.23 -35.64 9.89
C ALA A 4 19.16 -35.67 8.78
N ARG A 5 18.24 -36.65 8.82
CA ARG A 5 17.15 -36.75 7.83
C ARG A 5 16.11 -35.64 8.02
N LEU A 6 15.84 -35.25 9.26
CA LEU A 6 14.97 -34.12 9.60
C LEU A 6 15.56 -32.78 9.14
N PHE A 7 16.85 -32.56 9.34
CA PHE A 7 17.53 -31.36 8.84
C PHE A 7 17.48 -31.26 7.31
N VAL A 8 17.68 -32.37 6.60
CA VAL A 8 17.59 -32.39 5.13
C VAL A 8 16.17 -32.06 4.66
N LEU A 9 15.14 -32.61 5.30
CA LEU A 9 13.75 -32.30 4.96
C LEU A 9 13.39 -30.83 5.23
N LEU A 10 13.92 -30.25 6.31
CA LEU A 10 13.72 -28.82 6.61
C LEU A 10 14.41 -27.93 5.57
N ILE A 11 15.63 -28.26 5.14
CA ILE A 11 16.34 -27.50 4.10
C ILE A 11 15.63 -27.61 2.75
N ILE A 12 15.14 -28.79 2.38
CA ILE A 12 14.36 -28.97 1.14
C ILE A 12 13.06 -28.15 1.21
N GLY A 13 12.37 -28.16 2.35
CA GLY A 13 11.17 -27.37 2.57
C GLY A 13 11.40 -25.86 2.47
N THR A 14 12.49 -25.35 3.06
CA THR A 14 12.81 -23.91 3.00
C THR A 14 13.24 -23.47 1.60
N VAL A 15 13.99 -24.29 0.86
CA VAL A 15 14.38 -23.98 -0.53
C VAL A 15 13.16 -23.92 -1.43
N LEU A 16 12.22 -24.86 -1.30
CA LEU A 16 10.97 -24.86 -2.07
C LEU A 16 10.11 -23.63 -1.77
N LEU A 17 10.01 -23.21 -0.51
CA LEU A 17 9.27 -22.00 -0.14
C LEU A 17 9.95 -20.72 -0.65
N CYS A 18 11.28 -20.67 -0.68
CA CYS A 18 12.03 -19.51 -1.15
C CYS A 18 11.86 -19.28 -2.67
N GLN A 19 11.76 -20.35 -3.47
CA GLN A 19 11.49 -20.21 -4.92
C GLN A 19 10.09 -19.66 -5.22
N VAL A 20 9.10 -19.96 -4.36
CA VAL A 20 7.75 -19.42 -4.50
C VAL A 20 7.71 -17.94 -4.11
N SER A 21 8.42 -17.54 -3.05
CA SER A 21 8.45 -16.15 -2.58
C SER A 21 9.10 -15.19 -3.58
N GLY A 22 10.17 -15.60 -4.27
CA GLY A 22 10.81 -14.79 -5.30
C GLY A 22 9.91 -14.57 -6.53
N PHE A 23 9.15 -15.58 -6.93
CA PHE A 23 8.19 -15.47 -8.03
C PHE A 23 6.96 -14.62 -7.65
N LEU A 24 6.53 -14.67 -6.39
CA LEU A 24 5.38 -13.89 -5.91
C LEU A 24 5.70 -12.39 -5.81
N GLU A 25 6.92 -12.03 -5.41
CA GLU A 25 7.38 -10.62 -5.38
C GLU A 25 7.49 -10.03 -6.79
N GLU A 26 7.95 -10.80 -7.78
CA GLU A 26 8.08 -10.32 -9.16
C GLU A 26 6.70 -10.10 -9.82
N MET A 27 5.71 -10.97 -9.52
CA MET A 27 4.30 -10.76 -9.91
C MET A 27 3.62 -9.60 -9.17
N LEU A 28 4.04 -9.28 -7.95
CA LEU A 28 3.51 -8.13 -7.20
C LEU A 28 4.10 -6.80 -7.69
N ALA A 29 5.34 -6.83 -8.19
CA ALA A 29 6.02 -5.68 -8.77
C ALA A 29 5.45 -5.29 -10.15
N GLU A 30 5.04 -6.25 -10.99
CA GLU A 30 4.35 -5.94 -12.26
C GLU A 30 2.90 -5.45 -12.09
N HIS A 31 2.32 -5.56 -10.88
CA HIS A 31 1.03 -4.95 -10.56
C HIS A 31 1.13 -3.51 -10.03
N GLU A 32 2.30 -2.87 -10.11
CA GLU A 32 2.38 -1.42 -10.21
C GLU A 32 1.80 -1.00 -11.57
N LEU A 33 0.46 -1.05 -11.64
CA LEU A 33 -0.35 -0.75 -12.80
C LEU A 33 0.24 0.46 -13.54
N PRO A 34 0.42 0.35 -14.87
CA PRO A 34 0.85 1.49 -15.67
C PRO A 34 -0.07 2.66 -15.37
N ALA A 35 0.43 3.87 -15.55
CA ALA A 35 -0.30 5.13 -15.43
C ALA A 35 -1.49 5.22 -16.41
N GLU A 36 -2.44 4.30 -16.28
CA GLU A 36 -3.74 4.26 -16.90
C GLU A 36 -4.50 5.45 -16.33
N TYR A 37 -4.39 6.58 -17.02
CA TYR A 37 -5.50 7.45 -17.36
C TYR A 37 -6.69 7.41 -16.37
N LYS A 38 -6.45 7.72 -15.09
CA LYS A 38 -7.49 7.61 -14.06
C LYS A 38 -8.51 8.71 -14.25
N ARG A 39 -9.64 8.37 -14.89
CA ARG A 39 -10.98 8.89 -14.51
C ARG A 39 -11.37 8.37 -13.12
N GLY A 40 -10.45 8.44 -12.18
CA GLY A 40 -10.54 7.90 -10.84
C GLY A 40 -10.19 8.98 -9.84
N CYS A 41 -10.76 8.85 -8.65
CA CYS A 41 -10.50 9.84 -7.64
C CYS A 41 -9.02 9.95 -7.31
N HIS A 42 -8.52 11.18 -7.37
CA HIS A 42 -7.16 11.51 -7.04
C HIS A 42 -7.14 12.66 -6.04
N ASN A 43 -6.06 12.67 -5.26
CA ASN A 43 -5.71 13.83 -4.47
C ASN A 43 -5.11 14.90 -5.40
N ALA A 44 -5.41 16.17 -5.12
CA ALA A 44 -4.80 17.30 -5.80
C ALA A 44 -3.32 17.51 -5.40
N TYR A 45 -2.91 16.95 -4.25
CA TYR A 45 -1.52 16.94 -3.81
C TYR A 45 -1.00 15.51 -3.64
N SER A 46 0.31 15.36 -3.71
CA SER A 46 1.02 14.10 -3.51
C SER A 46 0.85 13.55 -2.10
N SER A 47 1.26 12.29 -1.90
CA SER A 47 1.19 11.58 -0.62
C SER A 47 2.03 12.23 0.50
N SER A 48 3.02 13.05 0.14
CA SER A 48 3.79 13.84 1.12
C SER A 48 2.95 14.92 1.80
N ILE A 49 1.88 15.39 1.15
CA ILE A 49 0.89 16.27 1.77
C ILE A 49 -0.34 15.47 2.17
N CYS A 50 -0.99 14.76 1.25
CA CYS A 50 -2.15 13.91 1.52
C CYS A 50 -1.70 12.53 2.01
N GLY A 51 -1.42 12.40 3.31
CA GLY A 51 -0.99 11.15 3.94
C GLY A 51 0.00 11.40 5.09
N LYS A 52 0.94 12.35 4.91
CA LYS A 52 1.87 12.76 5.97
C LYS A 52 1.42 14.00 6.74
N VAL A 53 1.17 15.11 6.04
CA VAL A 53 0.74 16.37 6.68
C VAL A 53 -0.75 16.34 6.96
N ILE A 54 -1.52 15.92 5.96
CA ILE A 54 -2.95 15.73 6.05
C ILE A 54 -3.22 14.25 6.25
N THR A 55 -3.74 13.89 7.42
CA THR A 55 -4.17 12.53 7.77
C THR A 55 -5.69 12.39 7.70
N ALA A 56 -6.19 11.15 7.76
CA ALA A 56 -7.62 10.84 7.74
C ALA A 56 -8.40 11.53 8.88
N GLU A 57 -7.76 11.79 10.02
CA GLU A 57 -8.37 12.52 11.14
C GLU A 57 -8.79 13.95 10.73
N HIS A 58 -8.02 14.61 9.86
CA HIS A 58 -8.37 15.94 9.38
C HIS A 58 -9.59 15.94 8.46
N CYS A 59 -9.92 14.83 7.80
CA CYS A 59 -11.15 14.68 7.04
C CYS A 59 -12.39 14.74 7.96
N MET A 60 -12.28 14.17 9.17
CA MET A 60 -13.35 14.13 10.17
C MET A 60 -13.52 15.45 10.93
N ARG A 61 -12.53 16.37 10.85
CA ARG A 61 -12.65 17.70 11.46
C ARG A 61 -13.77 18.51 10.81
N LYS A 62 -14.31 19.47 11.58
CA LYS A 62 -15.33 20.41 11.10
C LYS A 62 -14.86 21.07 9.81
N ALA A 63 -15.75 21.20 8.83
CA ALA A 63 -15.45 21.82 7.54
C ALA A 63 -15.03 23.31 7.68
N SER A 64 -15.41 23.98 8.77
CA SER A 64 -14.95 25.34 9.09
C SER A 64 -13.49 25.42 9.55
N SER A 65 -12.89 24.29 9.94
CA SER A 65 -11.45 24.24 10.26
C SER A 65 -10.65 24.32 8.96
N ARG A 66 -9.58 25.13 8.96
CA ARG A 66 -8.67 25.27 7.81
C ARG A 66 -8.17 23.92 7.29
N MET A 67 -7.74 23.02 8.17
CA MET A 67 -7.30 21.68 7.78
C MET A 67 -8.45 20.80 7.30
N GLY A 68 -9.65 20.92 7.90
CA GLY A 68 -10.82 20.15 7.48
C GLY A 68 -11.27 20.52 6.06
N SER A 69 -11.38 21.82 5.78
CA SER A 69 -11.68 22.32 4.43
C SER A 69 -10.62 21.92 3.40
N PHE A 70 -9.35 22.05 3.77
CA PHE A 70 -8.24 21.65 2.89
C PHE A 70 -8.26 20.16 2.58
N ALA A 71 -8.39 19.30 3.60
CA ALA A 71 -8.40 17.86 3.44
C ALA A 71 -9.53 17.41 2.49
N ARG A 72 -10.75 17.91 2.71
CA ARG A 72 -11.92 17.51 1.92
C ARG A 72 -11.88 18.02 0.47
N SER A 73 -11.30 19.19 0.23
CA SER A 73 -11.25 19.79 -1.11
C SER A 73 -10.06 19.31 -1.94
N LYS A 74 -8.93 19.01 -1.30
CA LYS A 74 -7.65 18.73 -1.98
C LYS A 74 -7.17 17.28 -1.80
N CYS A 75 -7.51 16.63 -0.70
CA CYS A 75 -7.15 15.23 -0.45
C CYS A 75 -8.39 14.32 -0.55
N LYS A 76 -9.15 14.44 -1.64
CA LYS A 76 -10.45 13.77 -1.83
C LYS A 76 -10.35 12.24 -1.73
N ALA A 77 -9.32 11.66 -2.35
CA ALA A 77 -9.09 10.22 -2.29
C ALA A 77 -8.71 9.75 -0.89
N LEU A 78 -7.93 10.55 -0.15
CA LEU A 78 -7.62 10.26 1.26
C LEU A 78 -8.88 10.34 2.15
N CYS A 79 -9.76 11.29 1.88
CA CYS A 79 -10.99 11.50 2.64
C CYS A 79 -12.18 10.64 2.20
N GLY A 80 -12.05 9.83 1.13
CA GLY A 80 -13.14 9.01 0.59
C GLY A 80 -14.38 9.81 0.15
N ILE A 81 -14.19 11.05 -0.34
CA ILE A 81 -15.28 11.94 -0.80
C ILE A 81 -15.63 11.69 -2.28
N CYS A 82 -15.04 10.62 -2.79
CA CYS A 82 -14.99 10.12 -4.12
C CYS A 82 -14.58 8.64 -3.96
#